data_AF-A0A7C5H4I9-F1
#
_entry.id   AF-A0A7C5H4I9-F1
#
_cell.length_a   1.000
_cell.length_b   1.000
_cell.length_c   1.000
_cell.angle_alpha   90.00
_cell.angle_beta   90.00
_cell.angle_gamma   90.00
#
_symmetry.space_group_name_H-M   'P 1'
#
loop_
_entity.id
_entity.type
_entity.pdbx_description
1 polymer ?
#
loop_
_entity_poly.entity_id
_entity_poly.type
_entity_poly.pdbx_seq_one_letter_code
_entity_poly.pdbx_strand_id
1 'polypeptide(L)'
;LNPLIDQFDHSFIIDKNDPLFEAFKKINQDFGLKLTTVDFCPTAEALAKYIYDYIKEKFEKAGLLNEVNIYKVIIWETKTSKAEYIGEGI
;
A
#
# COMPACT_ATOMS: atom_id res chain seq x y z
N LEU A 1 8.81 -8.11 -2.18
CA LEU A 1 8.37 -7.03 -1.28
C LEU A 1 9.24 -5.78 -1.39
N ASN A 2 10.57 -5.90 -1.51
CA ASN A 2 11.48 -4.75 -1.62
C ASN A 2 11.01 -3.64 -2.58
N PRO A 3 10.53 -3.91 -3.82
CA PRO A 3 10.07 -2.83 -4.69
C PRO A 3 8.88 -2.03 -4.14
N LEU A 4 7.99 -2.69 -3.38
CA LEU A 4 6.87 -2.04 -2.73
C LEU A 4 7.35 -1.26 -1.50
N ILE A 5 8.23 -1.84 -0.69
CA ILE A 5 8.83 -1.15 0.47
C ILE A 5 9.57 0.11 -0.01
N ASP A 6 10.38 0.01 -1.05
CA ASP A 6 11.13 1.13 -1.62
C ASP A 6 10.19 2.21 -2.19
N GLN A 7 9.00 1.86 -2.67
CA GLN A 7 7.99 2.83 -3.09
C GLN A 7 7.46 3.62 -1.89
N PHE A 8 7.07 2.92 -0.82
CA PHE A 8 6.46 3.54 0.36
C PHE A 8 7.46 4.22 1.30
N ASP A 9 8.70 3.75 1.36
CA ASP A 9 9.71 4.26 2.28
C ASP A 9 10.11 5.71 1.95
N HIS A 10 10.25 6.52 3.01
CA HIS A 10 10.50 7.97 2.91
C HIS A 10 9.58 8.71 1.91
N SER A 11 8.36 8.22 1.71
CA SER A 11 7.36 8.83 0.82
C SER A 11 6.16 9.33 1.61
N PHE A 12 5.49 10.35 1.08
CA PHE A 12 4.19 10.78 1.54
C PHE A 12 3.11 10.10 0.69
N ILE A 13 2.25 9.31 1.33
CA ILE A 13 1.17 8.58 0.66
C ILE A 13 -0.05 9.50 0.54
N ILE A 14 -0.59 9.67 -0.66
CA ILE A 14 -1.76 10.53 -0.88
C ILE A 14 -2.72 9.92 -1.91
N ASP A 15 -4.02 10.05 -1.66
CA ASP A 15 -5.06 9.72 -2.63
C ASP A 15 -5.05 10.76 -3.77
N LYS A 16 -5.01 10.31 -5.02
CA LYS A 16 -5.11 11.18 -6.20
C LYS A 16 -6.41 11.99 -6.25
N ASN A 17 -7.45 11.55 -5.54
CA ASN A 17 -8.74 12.20 -5.45
C ASN A 17 -8.85 13.13 -4.22
N ASP A 18 -7.80 13.23 -3.40
CA ASP A 18 -7.78 14.13 -2.24
C ASP A 18 -7.83 15.60 -2.70
N PRO A 19 -8.67 16.46 -2.10
CA PRO A 19 -8.73 17.89 -2.42
C PRO A 19 -7.37 18.61 -2.31
N LEU A 20 -6.44 18.10 -1.50
CA LEU A 20 -5.10 18.64 -1.30
C LEU A 20 -4.06 18.06 -2.27
N PHE A 21 -4.43 17.11 -3.13
CA PHE A 21 -3.49 16.43 -4.03
C PHE A 21 -2.66 17.41 -4.88
N GLU A 22 -3.30 18.42 -5.46
CA GLU A 22 -2.61 19.42 -6.27
C GLU A 22 -1.63 20.30 -5.46
N ALA A 23 -1.89 20.52 -4.17
CA ALA A 23 -0.96 21.23 -3.29
C ALA A 23 0.30 20.38 -3.02
N PHE A 24 0.13 19.10 -2.68
CA PHE A 24 1.24 18.18 -2.47
C PHE A 24 2.05 17.95 -3.75
N LYS A 25 1.37 17.86 -4.90
CA LYS A 25 2.02 17.74 -6.21
C LYS A 25 2.94 18.92 -6.51
N LYS A 26 2.54 20.15 -6.18
CA LYS A 26 3.43 21.32 -6.26
C LYS A 26 4.63 21.20 -5.33
N ILE A 27 4.41 20.75 -4.08
CA ILE A 27 5.52 20.53 -3.13
C ILE A 27 6.51 19.48 -3.64
N ASN A 28 6.04 18.40 -4.27
CA ASN A 28 6.88 17.42 -4.94
C ASN A 28 7.75 18.04 -6.05
N GLN A 29 7.16 18.90 -6.88
CA GLN A 29 7.86 19.55 -7.99
C GLN A 29 8.88 20.58 -7.51
N ASP A 30 8.52 21.38 -6.50
CA ASP A 30 9.32 22.53 -6.05
C ASP A 30 10.41 22.13 -5.04
N PHE A 31 10.17 21.10 -4.22
CA PHE A 31 11.04 20.72 -3.10
C PHE A 31 11.49 19.25 -3.14
N GLY A 32 11.06 18.46 -4.12
CA GLY A 32 11.47 17.06 -4.27
C GLY A 32 10.85 16.10 -3.25
N LEU A 33 9.71 16.44 -2.64
CA LEU A 33 8.99 15.54 -1.74
C LEU A 33 8.58 14.26 -2.48
N LYS A 34 9.09 13.09 -2.08
CA LYS A 34 8.69 11.81 -2.68
C LYS A 34 7.22 11.53 -2.37
N LEU A 35 6.37 11.50 -3.41
CA LEU A 35 4.95 11.17 -3.28
C LEU A 35 4.67 9.76 -3.75
N THR A 36 3.92 9.02 -2.94
CA THR A 36 3.30 7.75 -3.34
C THR A 36 1.82 7.99 -3.56
N THR A 37 1.43 8.10 -4.82
CA THR A 37 0.04 8.33 -5.19
C THR A 37 -0.73 7.02 -5.22
N VAL A 38 -1.84 6.97 -4.49
CA VAL A 38 -2.81 5.86 -4.48
C VAL A 38 -4.17 6.35 -4.95
N ASP A 39 -5.13 5.44 -5.16
CA ASP A 39 -6.50 5.74 -5.59
C ASP A 39 -7.56 5.38 -4.54
N PHE A 40 -7.12 5.27 -3.30
CA PHE A 40 -7.92 5.02 -2.12
C PHE A 40 -7.45 5.93 -0.98
N CYS A 41 -8.32 6.21 -0.02
CA CYS A 41 -7.94 6.92 1.20
C CYS A 41 -6.88 6.10 1.96
N PRO A 42 -5.67 6.64 2.22
CA PRO A 42 -4.50 5.87 2.67
C PRO A 42 -4.55 5.51 4.16
N THR A 43 -5.62 4.86 4.60
CA THR A 43 -5.75 4.31 5.96
C THR A 43 -4.97 2.99 6.10
N ALA A 44 -4.69 2.57 7.33
CA ALA A 44 -3.97 1.32 7.59
C ALA A 44 -4.72 0.09 7.02
N GLU A 45 -6.06 0.09 7.05
CA GLU A 45 -6.92 -0.96 6.50
C GLU A 45 -6.82 -1.03 4.97
N ALA A 46 -6.91 0.12 4.31
CA ALA A 46 -6.82 0.20 2.86
C ALA A 46 -5.42 -0.21 2.37
N LEU A 47 -4.37 0.20 3.09
CA LEU A 47 -2.99 -0.23 2.83
C LEU A 47 -2.81 -1.74 3.05
N ALA A 48 -3.41 -2.32 4.09
CA ALA A 48 -3.32 -3.76 4.33
C ALA A 48 -3.92 -4.56 3.16
N LYS A 49 -5.07 -4.13 2.66
CA LYS A 49 -5.69 -4.71 1.46
C LYS A 49 -4.84 -4.50 0.21
N TYR A 50 -4.33 -3.30 -0.01
CA TYR A 50 -3.49 -2.99 -1.17
C TYR A 50 -2.23 -3.87 -1.22
N ILE A 51 -1.56 -4.04 -0.08
CA ILE A 51 -0.37 -4.92 0.01
C ILE A 51 -0.77 -6.38 -0.24
N TYR A 52 -1.89 -6.83 0.31
CA TYR A 52 -2.40 -8.19 0.07
C TYR A 52 -2.62 -8.44 -1.43
N ASP A 53 -3.35 -7.54 -2.10
CA ASP A 53 -3.65 -7.65 -3.53
C ASP A 53 -2.37 -7.62 -4.38
N TYR A 54 -1.42 -6.76 -4.02
CA TYR A 54 -0.12 -6.69 -4.69
C TYR A 54 0.65 -8.01 -4.60
N ILE A 55 0.72 -8.62 -3.41
CA ILE A 55 1.43 -9.90 -3.24
C ILE A 55 0.69 -11.01 -3.97
N LYS A 56 -0.65 -11.04 -3.90
CA LYS A 56 -1.49 -12.02 -4.60
C LYS A 56 -1.26 -11.98 -6.10
N GLU A 57 -1.27 -10.78 -6.71
CA GLU A 57 -0.99 -10.60 -8.13
C GLU A 57 0.41 -11.09 -8.52
N LYS A 58 1.41 -10.87 -7.65
CA LYS A 58 2.78 -11.37 -7.89
C LYS A 58 2.84 -12.90 -7.86
N PHE A 59 2.10 -13.53 -6.95
CA PHE A 59 2.05 -15.00 -6.85
C PHE A 59 1.27 -15.61 -8.01
N GLU A 60 0.21 -14.96 -8.45
CA GLU A 60 -0.54 -15.32 -9.67
C GLU A 60 0.37 -15.32 -10.90
N LYS A 61 1.11 -14.24 -11.10
CA LYS A 61 2.07 -14.11 -12.21
C LYS A 61 3.22 -15.13 -12.14
N ALA A 62 3.55 -15.62 -10.95
CA ALA A 62 4.55 -16.66 -10.72
C ALA A 62 3.97 -18.09 -10.80
N GLY A 63 2.65 -18.26 -10.95
CA GLY A 63 1.98 -19.57 -10.98
C GLY A 63 1.88 -20.25 -9.61
N LEU A 64 2.11 -19.52 -8.52
CA LEU A 64 2.23 -20.08 -7.16
C LEU A 64 0.90 -20.10 -6.37
N LEU A 65 -0.21 -19.61 -6.93
CA LEU A 65 -1.49 -19.53 -6.20
C LEU A 65 -2.04 -20.88 -5.73
N ASN A 66 -1.66 -21.97 -6.39
CA ASN A 66 -2.10 -23.32 -6.00
C ASN A 66 -1.25 -23.93 -4.87
N GLU A 67 -0.08 -23.34 -4.59
CA GLU A 67 0.88 -23.85 -3.61
C GLU A 67 1.01 -22.95 -2.39
N VAL A 68 0.76 -21.64 -2.55
CA VAL A 68 0.93 -20.64 -1.50
C VAL A 68 -0.33 -19.80 -1.37
N ASN A 69 -0.99 -19.93 -0.22
CA ASN A 69 -2.11 -19.09 0.17
C ASN A 69 -1.63 -17.96 1.09
N ILE A 70 -1.99 -16.72 0.76
CA ILE A 70 -1.74 -15.56 1.63
C ILE A 70 -2.88 -15.53 2.66
N TYR A 71 -2.57 -15.89 3.91
CA TYR A 71 -3.58 -15.92 4.96
C TYR A 71 -4.02 -14.51 5.39
N LYS A 72 -3.04 -13.64 5.66
CA LYS A 72 -3.30 -12.33 6.27
C LYS A 72 -2.15 -11.35 6.03
N VAL A 73 -2.49 -10.06 5.90
CA VAL A 73 -1.56 -8.92 5.97
C VAL A 73 -1.88 -8.08 7.19
N ILE A 74 -0.86 -7.67 7.95
CA ILE A 74 -0.99 -6.80 9.12
C ILE A 74 -0.16 -5.54 8.89
N ILE A 75 -0.78 -4.36 8.96
CA ILE A 75 -0.12 -3.06 8.95
C ILE A 75 -0.13 -2.51 10.38
N TRP A 76 1.03 -2.11 10.89
CA TRP A 76 1.14 -1.38 12.14
C TRP A 76 1.43 0.09 11.83
N GLU A 77 0.49 0.98 12.13
CA GLU A 77 0.69 2.43 11.99
C GLU A 77 1.56 2.95 13.13
N THR A 78 1.31 2.43 14.33
CA THR A 78 2.08 2.72 15.54
C THR A 78 2.37 1.44 16.31
N LYS A 79 3.12 1.52 17.41
CA LYS A 79 3.40 0.35 18.27
C LYS A 79 2.16 -0.32 18.86
N THR A 80 1.04 0.40 18.94
CA THR A 80 -0.19 -0.05 19.59
C THR A 80 -1.40 -0.07 18.66
N SER A 81 -1.31 0.54 17.47
CA SER A 81 -2.39 0.60 16.48
C SER A 81 -2.02 -0.16 15.22
N LYS A 82 -2.94 -1.02 14.77
CA LYS A 82 -2.77 -1.86 13.59
C LYS A 82 -4.09 -2.11 12.87
N ALA A 83 -3.97 -2.43 11.58
CA ALA A 83 -5.04 -2.94 10.75
C ALA A 83 -4.65 -4.30 10.16
N GLU A 84 -5.65 -5.14 9.90
CA GLU A 84 -5.46 -6.49 9.37
C GLU A 84 -6.39 -6.72 8.19
N TYR A 85 -5.87 -7.34 7.13
CA TYR A 85 -6.66 -7.84 6.01
C TYR A 85 -6.49 -9.35 5.89
N ILE A 86 -7.59 -10.11 5.99
CA ILE A 86 -7.62 -11.57 5.91
C ILE A 86 -8.12 -11.97 4.52
N GLY A 87 -7.43 -12.90 3.88
CA GLY A 87 -7.81 -13.40 2.56
C GLY A 87 -9.14 -14.13 2.57
N GLU A 88 -10.01 -13.85 1.60
CA GLU A 88 -11.24 -14.60 1.38
C GLU A 88 -10.90 -15.96 0.75
N GLY A 89 -10.97 -17.03 1.55
CA GLY A 89 -10.65 -18.39 1.11
C GLY A 89 -10.25 -19.34 2.23
N ILE A 90 -10.85 -19.19 3.42
CA ILE A 90 -10.81 -20.21 4.48
C ILE A 90 -12.00 -21.16 4.27
#